data_AF-A0A3G6MG19-F1
#
_entry.id   AF-A0A3G6MG19-F1
#
_cell.length_a   1.000
_cell.length_b   1.000
_cell.length_c   1.000
_cell.angle_alpha   90.00
_cell.angle_beta   90.00
_cell.angle_gamma   90.00
#
_symmetry.space_group_name_H-M   'P 1'
#
loop_
_entity.id
_entity.type
_entity.pdbx_description
1 polymer ?
#
loop_
_entity_poly.entity_id
_entity_poly.type
_entity_poly.pdbx_seq_one_letter_code
_entity_poly.pdbx_strand_id
1 'polypeptide(L)'
;MKKNKILLGTMLFSLIYVLLGTLVVLVSFPEYSLFGFDYNSPLWTPLVIITYPVNILLFGLVMVDVSFLSVFILQTIVFLILWFVLYRFVLYYFKIRNRKKS
;
A
#
# COMPACT_ATOMS: atom_id res chain seq x y z
N MET A 1 -4.11 26.29 -4.47
CA MET A 1 -4.94 25.07 -4.26
C MET A 1 -4.40 23.76 -4.89
N LYS A 2 -3.50 23.76 -5.90
CA LYS A 2 -3.03 22.49 -6.52
C LYS A 2 -2.15 21.60 -5.61
N LYS A 3 -1.26 22.17 -4.79
CA LYS A 3 -0.32 21.38 -3.95
C LYS A 3 -1.03 20.58 -2.85
N ASN A 4 -1.94 21.20 -2.09
CA ASN A 4 -2.66 20.51 -1.01
C ASN A 4 -3.55 19.38 -1.56
N LYS A 5 -4.17 19.56 -2.74
CA LYS A 5 -4.93 18.51 -3.41
C LYS A 5 -4.04 17.33 -3.84
N ILE A 6 -2.83 17.61 -4.34
CA ILE A 6 -1.85 16.56 -4.67
C ILE A 6 -1.41 15.81 -3.40
N LEU A 7 -1.11 16.55 -2.33
CA LEU A 7 -0.68 15.98 -1.05
C LEU A 7 -1.73 15.01 -0.47
N LEU A 8 -2.99 15.45 -0.38
CA LEU A 8 -4.10 14.62 0.08
C LEU A 8 -4.40 13.46 -0.87
N GLY A 9 -4.34 13.71 -2.19
CA GLY A 9 -4.58 12.67 -3.20
C GLY A 9 -3.56 11.54 -3.14
N THR A 10 -2.27 11.87 -3.04
CA THR A 10 -1.23 10.84 -2.89
C THR A 10 -1.29 10.17 -1.52
N MET A 11 -1.69 10.89 -0.48
CA MET A 11 -1.88 10.31 0.86
C MET A 11 -2.99 9.25 0.86
N LEU A 12 -4.18 9.60 0.34
CA LEU A 12 -5.31 8.66 0.25
C LEU A 12 -4.98 7.45 -0.63
N PHE A 13 -4.34 7.67 -1.78
CA PHE A 13 -3.94 6.58 -2.65
C PHE A 13 -2.97 5.61 -1.96
N SER A 14 -1.98 6.16 -1.26
CA SER A 14 -0.99 5.35 -0.53
C SER A 14 -1.66 4.57 0.61
N LEU A 15 -2.60 5.19 1.31
CA LEU A 15 -3.34 4.56 2.39
C LEU A 15 -4.17 3.38 1.87
N ILE A 16 -4.95 3.58 0.80
CA ILE A 16 -5.77 2.52 0.20
C ILE A 16 -4.89 1.37 -0.30
N TYR A 17 -3.77 1.69 -0.96
CA TYR A 17 -2.84 0.69 -1.46
C TYR A 17 -2.22 -0.17 -0.35
N VAL A 18 -1.81 0.47 0.74
CA VAL A 18 -1.25 -0.22 1.92
C VAL A 18 -2.32 -1.07 2.63
N LEU A 19 -3.52 -0.56 2.80
CA LEU A 19 -4.63 -1.32 3.38
C LEU A 19 -4.98 -2.55 2.54
N LEU A 20 -5.03 -2.40 1.21
CA LEU A 20 -5.24 -3.52 0.29
C LEU A 20 -4.16 -4.59 0.44
N GLY A 21 -2.88 -4.19 0.48
CA GLY A 21 -1.79 -5.15 0.71
C GLY A 21 -1.89 -5.85 2.06
N THR A 22 -2.21 -5.09 3.11
CA THR A 22 -2.40 -5.65 4.46
C THR A 22 -3.52 -6.69 4.49
N LEU A 23 -4.68 -6.37 3.89
CA LEU A 23 -5.81 -7.29 3.81
C LEU A 23 -5.44 -8.57 3.08
N VAL A 24 -4.76 -8.46 1.93
CA VAL A 24 -4.34 -9.60 1.11
C VAL A 24 -3.42 -10.55 1.88
N VAL A 25 -2.49 -10.02 2.68
CA VAL A 25 -1.62 -10.85 3.52
C VAL A 25 -2.39 -11.48 4.67
N LEU A 26 -3.30 -10.74 5.33
CA LEU A 26 -4.09 -11.29 6.42
C LEU A 26 -4.95 -12.47 5.96
N VAL A 27 -5.67 -12.34 4.85
CA VAL A 27 -6.51 -13.43 4.31
C VAL A 27 -5.69 -14.58 3.70
N SER A 28 -4.37 -14.44 3.61
CA SER A 28 -3.47 -15.56 3.26
C SER A 28 -3.44 -16.63 4.35
N PHE A 29 -3.78 -16.24 5.59
CA PHE A 29 -3.89 -17.15 6.72
C PHE A 29 -5.35 -17.56 6.90
N PRO A 30 -5.66 -18.86 6.94
CA PRO A 30 -7.04 -19.36 6.94
C PRO A 30 -7.87 -18.87 8.13
N GLU A 31 -7.22 -18.60 9.26
CA GLU A 31 -7.86 -18.08 10.48
C GLU A 31 -8.43 -16.65 10.33
N TYR A 32 -7.93 -15.88 9.36
CA TYR A 32 -8.32 -14.48 9.15
C TYR A 32 -9.08 -14.26 7.84
N SER A 33 -9.77 -15.29 7.34
CA SER A 33 -10.65 -15.15 6.17
C SER A 33 -11.71 -14.06 6.42
N LEU A 34 -11.93 -13.19 5.43
CA LEU A 34 -12.84 -12.04 5.54
C LEU A 34 -13.97 -12.18 4.54
N PHE A 35 -15.22 -12.31 4.99
CA PHE A 35 -16.40 -12.42 4.13
C PHE A 35 -16.30 -13.53 3.06
N GLY A 36 -15.62 -14.64 3.39
CA GLY A 36 -15.37 -15.74 2.45
C GLY A 36 -14.28 -15.46 1.41
N PHE A 37 -13.58 -14.32 1.51
CA PHE A 37 -12.37 -14.04 0.75
C PHE A 37 -11.15 -14.60 1.49
N ASP A 38 -10.41 -15.46 0.79
CA ASP A 38 -9.26 -16.22 1.29
C ASP A 38 -8.19 -16.36 0.18
N TYR A 39 -7.10 -17.08 0.46
CA TYR A 39 -6.04 -17.36 -0.51
C TYR A 39 -6.49 -18.20 -1.72
N ASN A 40 -7.62 -18.91 -1.64
CA ASN A 40 -8.17 -19.68 -2.75
C ASN A 40 -9.02 -18.83 -3.70
N SER A 41 -9.36 -17.62 -3.28
CA SER A 41 -10.19 -16.72 -4.06
C SER A 41 -9.48 -16.29 -5.36
N PRO A 42 -10.13 -16.32 -6.54
CA PRO A 42 -9.50 -15.99 -7.82
C PRO A 42 -8.89 -14.58 -7.88
N LEU A 43 -9.43 -13.65 -7.09
CA LEU A 43 -8.95 -12.27 -6.98
C LEU A 43 -7.75 -12.10 -6.04
N TRP A 44 -7.41 -13.12 -5.24
CA TRP A 44 -6.30 -13.04 -4.29
C TRP A 44 -4.96 -12.93 -5.03
N THR A 45 -4.66 -13.83 -5.97
CA THR A 45 -3.36 -13.83 -6.67
C THR A 45 -3.08 -12.52 -7.42
N PRO A 46 -4.01 -11.95 -8.21
CA PRO A 46 -3.80 -10.65 -8.84
C PRO A 46 -3.55 -9.54 -7.83
N LEU A 47 -4.28 -9.52 -6.72
CA LEU A 47 -4.09 -8.52 -5.67
C LEU A 47 -2.72 -8.66 -5.01
N VAL A 48 -2.28 -9.89 -4.70
CA VAL A 48 -0.94 -10.16 -4.16
C VAL A 48 0.17 -9.60 -5.06
N ILE A 49 0.04 -9.80 -6.37
CA ILE A 49 1.02 -9.32 -7.35
C ILE A 49 1.03 -7.78 -7.39
N ILE A 50 -0.14 -7.15 -7.43
CA ILE A 50 -0.27 -5.69 -7.49
C ILE A 50 0.25 -5.03 -6.20
N THR A 51 0.02 -5.64 -5.04
CA THR A 51 0.44 -5.12 -3.73
C THR A 51 1.74 -5.74 -3.22
N TYR A 52 2.47 -6.48 -4.07
CA TYR A 52 3.68 -7.21 -3.72
C TYR A 52 4.72 -6.42 -2.88
N PRO A 53 5.04 -5.14 -3.21
CA PRO A 53 5.98 -4.36 -2.42
C PRO A 53 5.57 -4.17 -0.96
N VAL A 54 4.26 -4.10 -0.69
CA VAL A 54 3.71 -4.00 0.66
C VAL A 54 3.68 -5.39 1.31
N ASN A 55 3.32 -6.40 0.53
CA ASN A 55 3.08 -7.75 1.04
C ASN A 55 4.36 -8.44 1.49
N ILE A 56 5.48 -8.28 0.77
CA ILE A 56 6.71 -9.03 1.08
C ILE A 56 7.26 -8.71 2.48
N LEU A 57 7.21 -7.45 2.89
CA LEU A 57 7.64 -7.01 4.21
C LEU A 57 6.71 -7.57 5.29
N LEU A 58 5.40 -7.55 5.02
CA LEU A 58 4.41 -8.05 5.97
C LEU A 58 4.47 -9.57 6.10
N PHE A 59 4.66 -10.31 5.00
CA PHE A 59 4.82 -11.75 5.02
C PHE A 59 6.02 -12.16 5.87
N GLY A 60 7.17 -11.49 5.68
CA GLY A 60 8.35 -11.74 6.50
C GLY A 60 8.10 -11.50 7.99
N LEU A 61 7.35 -10.46 8.33
CA LEU A 61 7.01 -10.15 9.72
C LEU A 61 6.04 -11.18 10.32
N VAL A 62 4.93 -11.49 9.63
CA VAL A 62 3.91 -12.43 10.14
C VAL A 62 4.44 -13.86 10.28
N MET A 63 5.43 -14.26 9.47
CA MET A 63 6.10 -15.56 9.61
C MET A 63 7.01 -15.65 10.85
N VAL A 64 7.41 -14.51 11.42
CA VAL A 64 8.28 -14.45 12.62
C VAL A 64 7.46 -14.17 13.88
N ASP A 65 6.50 -13.25 13.80
CA ASP A 65 5.63 -12.86 14.92
C ASP A 65 4.30 -12.28 14.40
N VAL A 66 3.18 -12.72 14.98
CA VAL A 66 1.81 -12.29 14.61
C VAL A 66 1.36 -11.08 15.45
N SER A 67 2.28 -10.41 16.15
CA SER A 67 1.97 -9.22 16.93
C SER A 67 1.34 -8.11 16.07
N PHE A 68 0.06 -7.82 16.34
CA PHE A 68 -0.71 -6.74 15.70
C PHE A 68 0.01 -5.39 15.78
N LEU A 69 0.74 -5.13 16.86
CA LEU A 69 1.47 -3.88 17.06
C LEU A 69 2.67 -3.80 16.10
N SER A 70 3.38 -4.91 15.89
CA SER A 70 4.48 -5.00 14.93
C SER A 70 4.00 -4.81 13.49
N VAL A 71 2.86 -5.43 13.14
CA VAL A 71 2.18 -5.25 11.85
C VAL A 71 1.80 -3.79 11.63
N PHE A 72 1.20 -3.14 12.63
CA PHE A 72 0.76 -1.75 12.55
C PHE A 72 1.93 -0.77 12.37
N ILE A 73 3.02 -0.96 13.12
CA ILE A 73 4.23 -0.12 12.99
C ILE A 73 4.83 -0.28 11.60
N LEU A 74 5.01 -1.52 11.14
CA LEU A 74 5.56 -1.79 9.81
C LEU A 74 4.71 -1.16 8.71
N GLN A 75 3.38 -1.30 8.77
CA GLN A 75 2.50 -0.71 7.77
C GLN A 75 2.52 0.82 7.78
N THR A 76 2.67 1.43 8.95
CA THR A 76 2.83 2.89 9.07
C THR A 76 4.12 3.35 8.37
N ILE A 77 5.23 2.63 8.55
CA ILE A 77 6.51 2.94 7.91
C ILE A 77 6.39 2.79 6.38
N VAL A 78 5.84 1.67 5.90
CA VAL A 78 5.64 1.40 4.46
C VAL A 78 4.75 2.48 3.83
N PHE A 79 3.67 2.85 4.51
CA PHE A 79 2.78 3.94 4.10
C PHE A 79 3.52 5.27 3.93
N LEU A 80 4.31 5.68 4.93
CA LEU A 80 5.03 6.94 4.87
C LEU A 80 6.05 6.97 3.73
N ILE A 81 6.78 5.87 3.52
CA ILE A 81 7.74 5.73 2.42
C ILE A 81 7.03 5.85 1.06
N LEU A 82 5.97 5.06 0.86
CA LEU A 82 5.21 5.03 -0.39
C LEU A 82 4.58 6.39 -0.69
N TRP A 83 3.98 7.03 0.32
CA TRP A 83 3.39 8.35 0.20
C TRP A 83 4.43 9.42 -0.18
N PHE A 84 5.58 9.41 0.49
CA PHE A 84 6.65 10.36 0.19
C PHE A 84 7.15 10.19 -1.26
N VAL A 85 7.40 8.95 -1.69
CA VAL A 85 7.84 8.64 -3.05
C VAL A 85 6.81 9.11 -4.08
N LEU A 86 5.53 8.74 -3.92
CA LEU A 86 4.47 9.14 -4.84
C LEU A 86 4.28 10.66 -4.88
N TYR A 87 4.30 11.33 -3.73
CA TYR A 87 4.19 12.79 -3.68
C TYR A 87 5.32 13.46 -4.45
N ARG A 88 6.57 13.01 -4.28
CA ARG A 88 7.73 13.52 -5.02
C ARG A 88 7.61 13.26 -6.53
N PHE A 89 7.19 12.07 -6.94
CA PHE A 89 6.97 11.74 -8.35
C PHE A 89 5.92 12.64 -9.00
N VAL A 90 4.77 12.83 -8.35
CA VAL A 90 3.70 13.67 -8.89
C VAL A 90 4.16 15.12 -9.02
N LEU A 91 4.86 15.67 -8.00
CA LEU A 91 5.42 17.02 -8.10
C LEU A 91 6.44 17.15 -9.24
N TYR A 92 7.29 16.15 -9.43
CA TYR A 92 8.28 16.14 -10.51
C TYR A 92 7.60 16.11 -11.88
N TYR A 93 6.59 15.26 -12.05
CA TYR A 93 5.79 15.20 -13.28
C TYR A 93 5.12 16.53 -13.61
N PHE A 94 4.51 17.19 -12.61
CA PHE A 94 3.92 18.51 -12.80
C PHE A 94 4.96 19.57 -13.19
N LYS A 95 6.17 19.51 -12.63
CA LYS A 95 7.28 20.41 -12.98
C LYS A 95 7.69 20.25 -14.45
N ILE A 96 7.85 19.01 -14.93
CA ILE A 96 8.19 18.74 -16.34
C ILE A 96 7.06 19.22 -17.27
N ARG A 97 5.81 18.90 -16.94
CA ARG A 97 4.65 19.27 -17.76
C ARG A 97 4.52 20.78 -17.94
N ASN A 98 4.79 21.56 -16.89
CA ASN A 98 4.72 23.02 -16.97
C ASN A 98 5.87 23.61 -17.80
N ARG A 99 7.07 22.98 -17.80
CA ARG A 99 8.19 23.42 -18.66
C ARG A 99 7.94 23.20 -20.15
N LYS A 100 7.19 22.15 -20.53
CA LYS A 100 6.83 21.88 -21.93
C LYS A 100 5.72 22.77 -22.48
N LYS A 101 5.06 23.56 -21.63
CA LYS A 101 3.96 24.47 -22.00
C LYS A 101 4.37 25.94 -22.09
N SER A 102 5.61 26.27 -21.70
CA SER A 102 6.22 27.60 -21.82
C SER A 102 7.18 27.61 -22.99
#